data_AF-A0A7X9FCK5-F1
#
_entry.id   AF-A0A7X9FCK5-F1
#
_cell.length_a   1.000
_cell.length_b   1.000
_cell.length_c   1.000
_cell.angle_alpha   90.00
_cell.angle_beta   90.00
_cell.angle_gamma   90.00
#
_symmetry.space_group_name_H-M   'P 1'
#
loop_
_entity.id
_entity.type
_entity.pdbx_description
1 polymer ?
#
loop_
_entity_poly.entity_id
_entity_poly.type
_entity_poly.pdbx_seq_one_letter_code
_entity_poly.pdbx_strand_id
1 'polypeptide(L)'
;MGFDVESYLSEHSNGDVILYYKGNIDSDVINHVLDTVEDKLVAGNEQPKLRKKVYNVLVESLQNLYHHVDKVPGDFEDQSSERYGLLQVRKIEDGYKIITGNFIRKDNIERLEEKIKRINRSSQEEIKELYKFILNHQRITNKGGGGLGL
;
A
#
# COMPACT_ATOMS: atom_id res chain seq x y z
N MET A 1 -0.72 -5.12 -26.12
CA MET A 1 -1.51 -4.37 -25.13
C MET A 1 -0.72 -4.34 -23.84
N GLY A 2 -0.22 -3.18 -23.46
CA GLY A 2 0.41 -3.00 -22.15
C GLY A 2 -0.65 -3.04 -21.06
N PHE A 3 -0.29 -3.50 -19.87
CA PHE A 3 -1.15 -3.37 -18.69
C PHE A 3 -1.35 -1.88 -18.39
N ASP A 4 -2.60 -1.42 -18.45
CA ASP A 4 -2.96 -0.08 -18.00
C ASP A 4 -3.56 -0.17 -16.60
N VAL A 5 -2.82 0.40 -15.65
CA VAL A 5 -3.20 0.43 -14.24
C VAL A 5 -4.44 1.29 -14.00
N GLU A 6 -4.67 2.33 -14.80
CA GLU A 6 -5.84 3.20 -14.66
C GLU A 6 -7.10 2.46 -15.10
N SER A 7 -7.03 1.80 -16.26
CA SER A 7 -8.08 0.88 -16.72
C SER A 7 -8.35 -0.21 -15.69
N TYR A 8 -7.32 -0.88 -15.14
CA TYR A 8 -7.50 -1.90 -14.11
C TYR A 8 -8.23 -1.39 -12.87
N LEU A 9 -7.88 -0.20 -12.37
CA LEU A 9 -8.55 0.40 -11.22
C LEU A 9 -10.00 0.79 -11.57
N SER A 10 -10.25 1.31 -12.77
CA SER A 10 -11.60 1.66 -13.22
C SER A 10 -12.51 0.45 -13.48
N GLU A 11 -11.98 -0.66 -13.98
CA GLU A 11 -12.74 -1.87 -14.33
C GLU A 11 -13.08 -2.73 -13.11
N HIS A 12 -12.25 -2.69 -12.07
CA HIS A 12 -12.49 -3.40 -10.81
C HIS A 12 -13.26 -2.55 -9.79
N SER A 13 -14.17 -1.69 -10.27
CA SER A 13 -14.82 -0.62 -9.51
C SER A 13 -16.05 -1.02 -8.70
N ASN A 14 -16.09 -2.24 -8.15
CA ASN A 14 -17.12 -2.54 -7.15
C ASN A 14 -16.84 -1.79 -5.85
N GLY A 15 -17.81 -0.99 -5.41
CA GLY A 15 -17.77 -0.23 -4.16
C GLY A 15 -17.44 1.26 -4.31
N ASP A 16 -17.72 2.02 -3.26
CA ASP A 16 -17.59 3.47 -3.24
C ASP A 16 -16.13 3.89 -3.07
N VAL A 17 -15.62 4.69 -4.02
CA VAL A 17 -14.28 5.27 -3.92
C VAL A 17 -14.31 6.35 -2.84
N ILE A 18 -13.50 6.16 -1.80
CA ILE A 18 -13.32 7.13 -0.72
C ILE A 18 -12.22 8.11 -1.09
N LEU A 19 -11.11 7.57 -1.57
CA LEU A 19 -9.94 8.34 -1.96
C LEU A 19 -9.26 7.64 -3.14
N TYR A 20 -8.85 8.45 -4.12
CA TYR A 20 -7.98 8.03 -5.20
C TYR A 20 -6.90 9.10 -5.37
N TYR A 21 -5.64 8.68 -5.39
CA TYR A 21 -4.50 9.54 -5.57
C TYR A 21 -3.54 8.93 -6.59
N LYS A 22 -3.02 9.78 -7.49
CA LYS A 22 -1.93 9.46 -8.41
C LYS A 22 -0.96 10.64 -8.46
N GLY A 23 0.33 10.36 -8.43
CA GLY A 23 1.38 11.37 -8.52
C GLY A 23 2.51 11.15 -7.53
N ASN A 24 3.25 12.22 -7.23
CA ASN A 24 4.41 12.16 -6.36
C ASN A 24 4.04 11.93 -4.89
N ILE A 25 4.53 10.84 -4.31
CA ILE A 25 4.32 10.50 -2.90
C ILE A 25 5.39 11.17 -2.04
N ASP A 26 5.00 12.23 -1.33
CA ASP A 26 5.78 12.89 -0.30
C ASP A 26 5.07 12.87 1.07
N SER A 27 5.75 13.39 2.09
CA SER A 27 5.23 13.39 3.46
C SER A 27 3.95 14.20 3.62
N ASP A 28 3.76 15.27 2.86
CA ASP A 28 2.57 16.12 2.95
C ASP A 28 1.37 15.40 2.32
N VAL A 29 1.56 14.74 1.18
CA VAL A 29 0.56 13.88 0.55
C VAL A 29 0.15 12.74 1.47
N ILE A 30 1.11 12.09 2.13
CA ILE A 30 0.83 11.00 3.07
C ILE A 30 -0.07 11.48 4.21
N ASN A 31 0.26 12.61 4.84
CA ASN A 31 -0.55 13.17 5.93
C ASN A 31 -1.95 13.54 5.43
N HIS A 32 -2.04 14.23 4.29
CA HIS A 32 -3.33 14.64 3.72
C HIS A 32 -4.24 13.44 3.40
N VAL A 33 -3.66 12.37 2.86
CA VAL A 33 -4.38 11.12 2.59
C VAL A 33 -4.89 10.48 3.88
N LEU A 34 -4.05 10.41 4.92
CA LEU A 34 -4.43 9.82 6.21
C LEU A 34 -5.58 10.59 6.85
N ASP A 35 -5.48 11.92 6.89
CA ASP A 35 -6.52 12.80 7.43
C ASP A 35 -7.83 12.65 6.66
N THR A 36 -7.76 12.67 5.32
CA THR A 36 -8.95 12.54 4.46
C THR A 36 -9.67 11.21 4.67
N VAL A 37 -8.92 10.10 4.77
CA VAL A 37 -9.53 8.79 5.01
C VAL A 37 -10.09 8.71 6.42
N GLU A 38 -9.41 9.24 7.44
CA GLU A 38 -9.92 9.27 8.81
C GLU A 38 -11.23 10.05 8.92
N ASP A 39 -11.30 11.25 8.34
CA ASP A 39 -12.51 12.07 8.31
C ASP A 39 -13.68 11.35 7.65
N LYS A 40 -13.43 10.65 6.54
CA LYS A 40 -14.45 9.87 5.83
C LYS A 40 -14.94 8.68 6.65
N LEU A 41 -14.05 7.99 7.37
CA LEU A 41 -14.42 6.88 8.26
C LEU A 41 -15.24 7.37 9.46
N VAL A 42 -14.92 8.55 10.00
CA VAL A 42 -15.68 9.18 11.09
C VAL A 42 -17.06 9.62 10.60
N ALA A 43 -17.13 10.32 9.46
CA ALA A 43 -18.39 10.76 8.86
C ALA A 43 -19.30 9.60 8.48
N GLY A 44 -18.73 8.45 8.09
CA GLY A 44 -19.45 7.21 7.82
C GLY A 44 -19.94 6.45 9.06
N ASN A 45 -19.69 6.98 10.26
CA ASN A 45 -20.03 6.37 11.55
C ASN A 45 -19.52 4.93 11.71
N GLU A 46 -18.31 4.67 11.18
CA GLU A 46 -17.70 3.34 11.23
C GLU A 46 -17.31 2.92 12.64
N GLN A 47 -17.35 1.61 12.89
CA GLN A 47 -16.96 1.07 14.19
C GLN A 47 -15.50 1.44 14.52
N PRO A 48 -15.20 1.94 15.73
CA PRO A 48 -13.84 2.35 16.10
C PRO A 48 -12.76 1.29 15.86
N LYS A 49 -13.12 0.01 16.05
CA LYS A 49 -12.22 -1.13 15.81
C LYS A 49 -11.87 -1.28 14.34
N LEU A 50 -12.84 -1.12 13.44
CA LEU A 50 -12.61 -1.21 12.00
C LEU A 50 -11.83 0.01 11.51
N ARG A 51 -12.20 1.22 11.95
CA ARG A 51 -11.49 2.47 11.64
C ARG A 51 -9.99 2.36 11.97
N LYS A 52 -9.65 1.92 13.18
CA LYS A 52 -8.26 1.71 13.60
C LYS A 52 -7.53 0.69 12.73
N LYS A 53 -8.21 -0.39 12.32
CA LYS A 53 -7.63 -1.41 11.44
C LYS A 53 -7.32 -0.84 10.05
N VAL A 54 -8.26 -0.11 9.45
CA VAL A 54 -8.07 0.53 8.14
C VAL A 54 -6.94 1.54 8.20
N TYR A 55 -6.91 2.39 9.23
CA TYR A 55 -5.86 3.39 9.41
C TYR A 55 -4.47 2.75 9.51
N ASN A 56 -4.31 1.71 10.34
CA ASN A 56 -3.03 1.02 10.48
C ASN A 56 -2.55 0.41 9.15
N VAL A 57 -3.44 -0.26 8.40
CA VAL A 57 -3.08 -0.83 7.09
C VAL A 57 -2.70 0.26 6.10
N LEU A 58 -3.41 1.39 6.12
CA LEU A 58 -3.13 2.54 5.25
C LEU A 58 -1.76 3.16 5.56
N VAL A 59 -1.42 3.34 6.83
CA VAL A 59 -0.11 3.86 7.26
C VAL A 59 1.03 2.97 6.74
N GLU A 60 0.95 1.65 6.95
CA GLU A 60 1.98 0.71 6.46
C GLU A 60 2.06 0.71 4.94
N SER A 61 0.92 0.80 4.24
CA SER A 61 0.87 0.85 2.78
C SER A 61 1.51 2.13 2.22
N LEU A 62 1.25 3.28 2.85
CA LEU A 62 1.86 4.57 2.50
C LEU A 62 3.35 4.61 2.83
N GLN A 63 3.76 4.04 3.96
CA GLN A 63 5.17 3.89 4.30
C GLN A 63 5.89 2.99 3.30
N ASN A 64 5.26 1.90 2.85
CA ASN A 64 5.81 1.03 1.81
C ASN A 64 6.01 1.81 0.51
N LEU A 65 5.01 2.59 0.07
CA LEU A 65 5.14 3.47 -1.09
C LEU A 65 6.31 4.45 -0.93
N TYR A 66 6.41 5.11 0.22
CA TYR A 66 7.44 6.12 0.47
C TYR A 66 8.87 5.55 0.48
N HIS A 67 9.08 4.39 1.10
CA HIS A 67 10.43 3.82 1.30
C HIS A 67 10.90 2.92 0.16
N HIS A 68 9.97 2.37 -0.64
CA HIS A 68 10.26 1.36 -1.67
C HIS A 68 9.96 1.80 -3.10
N VAL A 69 9.58 3.06 -3.34
CA VAL A 69 9.45 3.61 -4.68
C VAL A 69 10.81 3.70 -5.37
N ASP A 70 10.93 3.01 -6.52
CA ASP A 70 12.07 3.15 -7.42
C ASP A 70 11.81 4.28 -8.43
N LYS A 71 12.86 4.73 -9.10
CA LYS A 71 12.78 5.82 -10.10
C LYS A 71 11.76 5.50 -11.19
N VAL A 72 11.04 6.54 -11.60
CA VAL A 72 10.16 6.49 -12.75
C VAL A 72 10.96 6.15 -14.02
N PRO A 73 10.52 5.16 -14.82
CA PRO A 73 11.14 4.83 -16.10
C PRO A 73 11.10 6.03 -17.06
N GLY A 74 12.16 6.25 -17.85
CA GLY A 74 12.26 7.40 -18.75
C GLY A 74 11.27 7.42 -19.91
N ASP A 75 10.56 6.32 -20.14
CA ASP A 75 9.49 6.14 -21.12
C ASP A 75 8.08 6.36 -20.54
N PHE A 76 7.96 6.71 -19.25
CA PHE A 76 6.68 7.05 -18.62
C PHE A 76 6.31 8.51 -18.86
N GLU A 77 5.02 8.82 -19.02
CA GLU A 77 4.57 10.18 -19.35
C GLU A 77 4.86 11.20 -18.23
N ASP A 78 4.66 10.80 -16.97
CA ASP A 78 4.93 11.66 -15.81
C ASP A 78 6.39 11.52 -15.34
N GLN A 79 7.27 12.31 -15.93
CA GLN A 79 8.66 12.46 -15.48
C GLN A 79 8.82 13.48 -14.33
N SER A 80 7.75 14.16 -13.93
CA SER A 80 7.79 15.20 -12.88
C SER A 80 7.73 14.60 -11.47
N SER A 81 7.08 13.44 -11.33
CA SER A 81 6.97 12.71 -10.07
C SER A 81 8.18 11.82 -9.82
N GLU A 82 9.19 12.27 -9.07
CA GLU A 82 10.34 11.41 -8.73
C GLU A 82 9.93 10.13 -7.97
N ARG A 83 8.85 10.21 -7.19
CA ARG A 83 8.28 9.13 -6.38
C ARG A 83 6.85 8.85 -6.80
N TYR A 84 6.66 8.49 -8.06
CA TYR A 84 5.33 8.18 -8.57
C TYR A 84 4.69 7.00 -7.82
N GLY A 85 3.50 7.25 -7.29
CA GLY A 85 2.69 6.26 -6.61
C GLY A 85 1.22 6.42 -6.92
N LEU A 86 0.51 5.31 -6.73
CA LEU A 86 -0.92 5.16 -6.88
C LEU A 86 -1.48 4.66 -5.56
N LEU A 87 -2.56 5.28 -5.12
CA LEU A 87 -3.31 4.83 -3.96
C LEU A 87 -4.81 4.91 -4.25
N GLN A 88 -5.53 3.88 -3.83
CA GLN A 88 -6.97 3.89 -3.82
C GLN A 88 -7.51 3.25 -2.55
N VAL A 89 -8.45 3.94 -1.91
CA VAL A 89 -9.20 3.43 -0.78
C VAL A 89 -10.67 3.37 -1.18
N ARG A 90 -11.28 2.19 -1.05
CA ARG A 90 -12.69 1.98 -1.35
C ARG A 90 -13.41 1.31 -0.20
N LYS A 91 -14.70 1.64 -0.07
CA LYS A 91 -15.64 0.87 0.72
C LYS A 91 -16.24 -0.25 -0.13
N ILE A 92 -16.26 -1.45 0.40
CA ILE A 92 -16.93 -2.63 -0.17
C ILE A 92 -17.97 -3.14 0.84
N GLU A 93 -18.83 -4.08 0.44
CA GLU A 93 -19.96 -4.56 1.26
C GLU A 93 -19.54 -4.95 2.69
N ASP A 94 -18.44 -5.68 2.84
CA ASP A 94 -17.95 -6.19 4.14
C ASP A 94 -16.71 -5.45 4.69
N GLY A 95 -16.40 -4.26 4.19
CA GLY A 95 -15.31 -3.46 4.73
C GLY A 95 -14.62 -2.54 3.73
N TYR A 96 -13.29 -2.62 3.67
CA TYR A 96 -12.45 -1.67 2.96
C TYR A 96 -11.41 -2.38 2.11
N LYS A 97 -11.20 -1.86 0.89
CA LYS A 97 -10.16 -2.30 -0.02
C LYS A 97 -9.16 -1.16 -0.22
N ILE A 98 -7.90 -1.42 0.11
CA ILE A 98 -6.78 -0.50 -0.12
C ILE A 98 -5.92 -1.08 -1.23
N ILE A 99 -5.64 -0.28 -2.26
CA ILE A 99 -4.82 -0.66 -3.40
C ILE A 99 -3.70 0.37 -3.50
N THR A 100 -2.46 -0.10 -3.55
CA THR A 100 -1.28 0.74 -3.76
C THR A 100 -0.46 0.24 -4.94
N GLY A 101 0.19 1.15 -5.65
CA GLY A 101 1.11 0.83 -6.73
C GLY A 101 2.26 1.82 -6.80
N ASN A 102 3.46 1.35 -7.11
CA ASN A 102 4.64 2.16 -7.35
C ASN A 102 5.55 1.45 -8.35
N PHE A 103 6.48 2.19 -8.95
CA PHE A 103 7.52 1.60 -9.77
C PHE A 103 8.50 0.81 -8.92
N ILE A 104 8.91 -0.35 -9.45
CA ILE A 104 9.95 -1.21 -8.89
C ILE A 104 10.92 -1.63 -10.00
N ARG A 105 12.20 -1.79 -9.68
CA ARG A 105 13.17 -2.39 -10.59
C ARG A 105 12.82 -3.84 -10.88
N LYS A 106 13.08 -4.30 -12.11
CA LYS A 106 12.81 -5.68 -12.54
C LYS A 106 13.48 -6.72 -11.65
N ASP A 107 14.69 -6.44 -11.17
CA ASP A 107 15.45 -7.33 -10.27
C ASP A 107 14.76 -7.57 -8.92
N ASN A 108 13.83 -6.68 -8.51
CA ASN A 108 13.07 -6.82 -7.26
C ASN A 108 11.77 -7.61 -7.43
N ILE A 109 11.33 -7.89 -8.67
CA ILE A 109 10.03 -8.54 -8.94
C ILE A 109 9.94 -9.92 -8.30
N GLU A 110 10.90 -10.79 -8.60
CA GLU A 110 10.89 -12.19 -8.12
C GLU A 110 10.86 -12.23 -6.59
N ARG A 111 11.73 -11.45 -5.94
CA ARG A 111 11.80 -11.38 -4.48
C ARG A 111 10.50 -10.86 -3.85
N LEU A 112 9.84 -9.89 -4.47
CA LEU A 112 8.57 -9.34 -3.97
C LEU A 112 7.44 -10.36 -4.17
N GLU A 113 7.39 -10.99 -5.34
CA GLU A 113 6.38 -11.97 -5.69
C GLU A 113 6.45 -13.20 -4.76
N GLU A 114 7.65 -13.71 -4.48
CA GLU A 114 7.85 -14.82 -3.54
C GLU A 114 7.35 -14.48 -2.13
N LYS A 115 7.63 -13.26 -1.65
CA LYS A 115 7.13 -12.80 -0.34
C LYS A 115 5.61 -12.79 -0.31
N ILE A 116 4.97 -12.19 -1.32
CA ILE A 116 3.51 -12.10 -1.42
C ILE A 116 2.90 -13.51 -1.50
N LYS A 117 3.46 -14.39 -2.35
CA LYS A 117 3.01 -15.79 -2.48
C LYS A 117 3.13 -16.54 -1.17
N ARG A 118 4.22 -16.34 -0.42
CA ARG A 118 4.42 -16.96 0.89
C ARG A 118 3.35 -16.51 1.88
N ILE A 119 3.12 -15.20 2.00
CA ILE A 119 2.11 -14.63 2.91
C ILE A 119 0.71 -15.15 2.56
N ASN A 120 0.34 -15.15 1.28
CA ASN A 120 -0.98 -15.60 0.83
C ASN A 120 -1.22 -17.11 1.03
N ARG A 121 -0.16 -17.91 1.15
CA ARG A 121 -0.24 -19.35 1.41
C ARG A 121 -0.15 -19.70 2.89
N SER A 122 0.24 -18.75 3.74
CA SER A 122 0.43 -19.00 5.15
C SER A 122 -0.87 -18.94 5.95
N SER A 123 -0.97 -19.77 6.98
CA SER A 123 -2.05 -19.66 7.96
C SER A 123 -1.87 -18.44 8.86
N GLN A 124 -2.90 -18.10 9.63
CA GLN A 124 -2.81 -16.99 10.59
C GLN A 124 -1.74 -17.24 11.66
N GLU A 125 -1.56 -18.50 12.07
CA GLU A 125 -0.52 -18.92 13.01
C GLU A 125 0.87 -18.74 12.40
N GLU A 126 1.07 -19.20 11.17
CA GLU A 126 2.34 -19.08 10.46
C GLU A 126 2.72 -17.62 10.21
N ILE A 127 1.75 -16.75 9.88
CA ILE A 127 1.99 -15.30 9.75
C ILE A 127 2.45 -14.71 11.10
N LYS A 128 1.83 -15.10 12.22
CA LYS A 128 2.25 -14.65 13.56
C LYS A 128 3.65 -15.14 13.92
N GLU A 129 3.98 -16.39 13.58
CA GLU A 129 5.30 -16.95 13.83
C GLU A 129 6.37 -16.28 12.97
N LEU A 130 6.08 -16.04 11.69
CA LEU A 130 6.95 -15.30 10.79
C LEU A 130 7.19 -13.88 11.30
N TYR A 131 6.14 -13.19 11.76
CA TYR A 131 6.23 -11.87 12.37
C TYR A 131 7.15 -11.87 13.60
N LYS A 132 6.96 -12.83 14.52
CA LYS A 132 7.83 -12.99 15.71
C LYS A 132 9.27 -13.32 15.33
N PHE A 133 9.46 -14.18 14.32
CA PHE A 133 10.77 -14.56 13.83
C PHE A 133 11.52 -13.34 13.27
N ILE A 134 10.87 -12.54 12.44
CA ILE A 134 11.45 -11.31 11.88
C ILE A 134 11.82 -10.32 12.98
N LEU A 135 10.94 -10.09 13.96
CA LEU A 135 11.20 -9.23 15.11
C LEU A 135 12.43 -9.66 15.92
N ASN A 136 12.61 -10.97 16.11
CA ASN A 136 13.71 -11.50 16.94
C ASN A 136 15.05 -11.57 16.19
N HIS A 137 15.04 -11.63 14.85
CA HIS A 137 16.25 -11.89 14.06
C HIS A 137 16.71 -10.72 13.19
N GLN A 138 15.92 -9.66 13.01
CA GLN A 138 16.37 -8.52 12.24
C GLN A 138 17.20 -7.54 13.07
N ARG A 139 18.47 -7.41 12.68
CA ARG A 139 19.22 -6.15 12.86
C ARG A 139 18.58 -5.11 11.96
N ILE A 140 18.15 -3.99 12.53
CA ILE A 140 17.64 -2.79 11.84
C ILE A 140 18.43 -2.58 10.55
N THR A 141 17.79 -2.77 9.39
CA THR A 141 18.47 -2.56 8.12
C THR A 141 18.66 -1.06 7.87
N ASN A 142 19.67 -0.68 7.09
CA ASN A 142 20.01 0.73 6.75
C ASN A 142 18.87 1.53 6.08
N LYS A 143 17.71 0.92 5.79
CA LYS A 143 16.51 1.56 5.22
C LYS A 143 15.40 1.81 6.24
N GLY A 144 15.66 1.67 7.54
CA GLY A 144 14.74 2.08 8.61
C GLY A 144 13.52 1.17 8.85
N GLY A 145 13.18 0.28 7.92
CA GLY A 145 12.07 -0.68 8.07
C GLY A 145 12.55 -2.09 8.49
N GLY A 146 11.83 -2.71 9.44
CA GLY A 146 12.03 -4.10 9.86
C GLY A 146 11.48 -5.15 8.87
N GLY A 147 11.16 -4.76 7.63
CA GLY A 147 10.48 -5.63 6.67
C GLY A 147 9.16 -6.21 7.18
N LEU A 148 8.54 -5.54 8.18
CA LEU A 148 7.31 -5.95 8.87
C LEU A 148 6.03 -5.44 8.18
N GLY A 149 6.17 -4.50 7.24
CA GLY A 149 5.05 -3.87 6.53
C GLY A 149 4.42 -4.74 5.44
N LEU A 150 4.87 -5.99 5.29
CA LEU A 150 4.34 -7.02 4.37
C LEU A 150 4.16 -8.34 5.13
#